data_AF-A0A0N4UT38-F1
#
_entry.id   AF-A0A0N4UT38-F1
#
_cell.length_a   1.000
_cell.length_b   1.000
_cell.length_c   1.000
_cell.angle_alpha   90.00
_cell.angle_beta   90.00
_cell.angle_gamma   90.00
#
_symmetry.space_group_name_H-M   'P 1'
#
loop_
_entity.id
_entity.type
_entity.pdbx_description
1 polymer ?
#
loop_
_entity_poly.entity_id
_entity_poly.type
_entity_poly.pdbx_seq_one_letter_code
_entity_poly.pdbx_strand_id
1 'polypeptide(L)'
;MTEVVNLFSSLCISDITLSLLVLKVIFSEERVDFKLPKNLDDAKRLGLLLSKYKDEHYKTVYFGIATVYILLQSFAIPGSIFLSVLSGYLFPFPLALLLVCTCSACGALMCYFLSYFLGRRLVLTYFRERVEKWQAEVASIDRYLLFYMIFLRVTPILPNWFINLASPIIDVPVPIFFFGTFIGNFFHN
;
A
#
# COMPACT_ATOMS: atom_id res chain seq x y z
N MET A 1 25.04 4.12 8.46
CA MET A 1 23.97 4.77 7.67
C MET A 1 23.96 4.26 6.24
N THR A 2 25.10 4.27 5.54
CA THR A 2 25.26 3.79 4.16
C THR A 2 24.86 2.32 3.97
N GLU A 3 25.21 1.42 4.90
CA GLU A 3 24.81 0.00 4.83
C GLU A 3 23.30 -0.21 4.95
N VAL A 4 22.63 0.54 5.82
CA VAL A 4 21.16 0.46 6.00
C VAL A 4 20.43 0.98 4.77
N VAL A 5 20.95 2.06 4.16
CA VAL A 5 20.43 2.61 2.90
C VAL A 5 20.65 1.61 1.76
N ASN A 6 21.82 0.97 1.69
CA ASN A 6 22.12 -0.04 0.68
C ASN A 6 21.22 -1.28 0.84
N LEU A 7 21.03 -1.78 2.07
CA LEU A 7 20.14 -2.90 2.35
C LEU A 7 18.68 -2.57 1.98
N PHE A 8 18.20 -1.38 2.34
CA PHE A 8 16.86 -0.95 2.00
C PHE A 8 16.67 -0.75 0.49
N SER A 9 17.64 -0.11 -0.18
CA SER A 9 17.60 0.03 -1.64
C SER A 9 17.60 -1.33 -2.33
N SER A 10 18.37 -2.30 -1.83
CA SER A 10 18.35 -3.69 -2.31
C SER A 10 16.99 -4.36 -2.09
N LEU A 11 16.33 -4.10 -0.96
CA LEU A 11 14.99 -4.63 -0.66
C LEU A 11 13.93 -4.04 -1.60
N CYS A 12 13.93 -2.72 -1.80
CA CYS A 12 13.03 -2.09 -2.78
C CYS A 12 13.29 -2.58 -4.19
N ILE A 13 14.56 -2.71 -4.61
CA ILE A 13 14.90 -3.26 -5.93
C ILE A 13 14.44 -4.71 -6.04
N SER A 14 14.60 -5.53 -5.00
CA SER A 14 14.09 -6.89 -5.00
C SER A 14 12.57 -6.95 -5.04
N ASP A 15 11.86 -6.08 -4.33
CA ASP A 15 10.39 -6.00 -4.36
C ASP A 15 9.89 -5.56 -5.73
N ILE A 16 10.52 -4.55 -6.34
CA ILE A 16 10.21 -4.11 -7.71
C ILE A 16 10.50 -5.22 -8.70
N THR A 17 11.65 -5.88 -8.59
CA THR A 17 12.06 -6.96 -9.49
C THR A 17 11.15 -8.17 -9.35
N LEU A 18 10.81 -8.57 -8.12
CA LEU A 18 9.88 -9.66 -7.84
C LEU A 18 8.50 -9.32 -8.36
N SER A 19 8.05 -8.08 -8.18
CA SER A 19 6.73 -7.65 -8.63
C SER A 19 6.67 -7.54 -10.16
N LEU A 20 7.73 -7.07 -10.83
CA LEU A 20 7.86 -7.08 -12.28
C LEU A 20 7.98 -8.50 -12.85
N LEU A 21 8.66 -9.40 -12.14
CA LEU A 21 8.76 -10.81 -12.51
C LEU A 21 7.40 -11.49 -12.38
N VAL A 22 6.68 -11.25 -11.28
CA VAL A 22 5.33 -11.77 -11.06
C VAL A 22 4.36 -11.20 -12.09
N LEU A 23 4.42 -9.90 -12.38
CA LEU A 23 3.70 -9.31 -13.52
C LEU A 23 4.06 -10.04 -14.80
N LYS A 24 5.35 -10.19 -15.12
CA LYS A 24 5.78 -10.85 -16.35
C LYS A 24 5.28 -12.29 -16.43
N VAL A 25 5.31 -13.05 -15.34
CA VAL A 25 4.79 -14.44 -15.28
C VAL A 25 3.27 -14.46 -15.50
N ILE A 26 2.52 -13.58 -14.81
CA ILE A 26 1.06 -13.47 -14.94
C ILE A 26 0.67 -13.08 -16.38
N PHE A 27 1.39 -12.14 -16.98
CA PHE A 27 1.13 -11.65 -18.33
C PHE A 27 1.80 -12.50 -19.44
N SER A 28 2.58 -13.53 -19.10
CA SER A 28 3.28 -14.38 -20.07
C SER A 28 2.52 -15.66 -20.41
N GLU A 29 1.62 -16.17 -19.55
CA GLU A 29 0.93 -17.45 -19.83
C GLU A 29 -0.35 -17.31 -20.66
N GLU A 30 -1.06 -16.19 -20.65
CA GLU A 30 -2.21 -16.00 -21.53
C GLU A 30 -2.46 -14.51 -21.84
N ARG A 31 -2.63 -14.18 -23.13
CA ARG A 31 -3.07 -12.86 -23.58
C ARG A 31 -4.56 -12.65 -23.30
N VAL A 32 -4.98 -12.73 -22.04
CA VAL A 32 -6.24 -12.13 -21.65
C VAL A 32 -6.04 -10.64 -21.81
N ASP A 33 -6.86 -9.99 -22.64
CA ASP A 33 -6.82 -8.55 -22.91
C ASP A 33 -7.17 -7.77 -21.62
N PHE A 34 -6.20 -7.71 -20.70
CA PHE A 34 -6.27 -7.03 -19.40
C PHE A 34 -6.27 -5.53 -19.66
N LYS A 35 -7.45 -5.02 -19.99
CA LYS A 35 -7.70 -3.58 -20.02
C LYS A 35 -8.10 -3.13 -18.62
N LEU A 36 -7.40 -2.10 -18.13
CA LEU A 36 -7.83 -1.38 -16.93
C LEU A 36 -9.26 -0.88 -17.17
N PRO A 37 -10.20 -1.20 -16.26
CA PRO A 37 -11.59 -0.85 -16.46
C PRO A 37 -11.74 0.66 -16.37
N LYS A 38 -12.35 1.25 -17.40
CA LYS A 38 -12.64 2.68 -17.43
C LYS A 38 -14.03 2.97 -16.86
N ASN A 39 -14.94 2.00 -17.01
CA ASN A 39 -16.33 2.08 -16.60
C ASN A 39 -16.73 0.87 -15.75
N LEU A 40 -17.90 0.94 -15.10
CA LEU A 40 -18.43 -0.13 -14.25
C LEU A 40 -18.62 -1.46 -14.99
N ASP A 41 -19.00 -1.40 -16.27
CA ASP A 41 -19.20 -2.61 -17.08
C ASP A 41 -17.89 -3.31 -17.40
N ASP A 42 -16.82 -2.56 -17.67
CA ASP A 42 -15.47 -3.11 -17.85
C ASP A 42 -15.00 -3.79 -16.55
N ALA A 43 -15.28 -3.17 -15.40
CA ALA A 43 -14.93 -3.71 -14.08
C ALA A 43 -15.64 -5.05 -13.82
N LYS A 44 -16.95 -5.14 -14.12
CA LYS A 44 -17.71 -6.39 -14.02
C LYS A 44 -17.16 -7.46 -14.95
N ARG A 45 -16.85 -7.10 -16.20
CA ARG A 45 -16.30 -8.04 -17.19
C ARG A 45 -14.94 -8.57 -16.75
N LEU A 46 -14.07 -7.70 -16.25
CA LEU A 46 -12.76 -8.08 -15.71
C LEU A 46 -12.92 -8.99 -14.49
N GLY A 47 -13.83 -8.66 -13.57
CA GLY A 47 -14.17 -9.51 -12.43
C GLY A 47 -14.62 -10.91 -12.85
N LEU A 48 -15.53 -11.01 -13.83
CA LEU A 48 -16.01 -12.29 -14.36
C LEU A 48 -14.89 -13.12 -15.01
N LEU A 49 -14.02 -12.48 -15.80
CA LEU A 49 -12.88 -13.15 -16.42
C LEU A 49 -11.90 -13.68 -15.38
N LEU A 50 -11.55 -12.84 -14.40
CA LEU A 50 -10.69 -13.24 -13.29
C LEU A 50 -11.31 -14.31 -12.41
N SER A 51 -12.63 -14.31 -12.23
CA SER A 51 -13.33 -15.34 -11.46
C SER A 51 -13.23 -16.71 -12.14
N LYS A 52 -13.47 -16.77 -13.46
CA LYS A 52 -13.27 -17.99 -14.25
C LYS A 52 -11.82 -18.47 -14.22
N TYR A 53 -10.87 -17.56 -14.40
CA TYR A 53 -9.45 -17.91 -14.39
C TYR A 53 -8.95 -18.34 -13.00
N LYS A 54 -9.50 -17.77 -11.92
CA LYS A 54 -9.24 -18.15 -10.53
C LYS A 54 -9.63 -19.61 -10.26
N ASP A 55 -10.64 -20.15 -10.92
CA ASP A 55 -11.08 -21.54 -10.71
C ASP A 55 -9.99 -22.55 -11.13
N GLU A 56 -9.20 -22.22 -12.16
CA GLU A 56 -8.06 -23.05 -12.60
C GLU A 56 -6.74 -22.62 -11.94
N HIS A 57 -6.55 -21.32 -11.69
CA HIS A 57 -5.27 -20.74 -11.24
C HIS A 57 -5.40 -19.86 -9.98
N TYR A 58 -6.02 -20.40 -8.94
CA TYR A 58 -6.31 -19.68 -7.69
C TYR A 58 -5.09 -18.94 -7.09
N LYS A 59 -3.94 -19.62 -6.98
CA LYS A 59 -2.72 -19.05 -6.39
C LYS A 59 -2.17 -17.90 -7.23
N THR A 60 -2.18 -18.04 -8.55
CA THR A 60 -1.70 -17.02 -9.48
C THR A 60 -2.52 -15.75 -9.37
N VAL A 61 -3.85 -15.86 -9.30
CA VAL A 61 -4.75 -14.70 -9.12
C VAL A 61 -4.53 -14.05 -7.75
N TYR A 62 -4.42 -14.85 -6.68
CA TYR A 62 -4.20 -14.36 -5.33
C TYR A 62 -2.90 -13.55 -5.21
N PHE A 63 -1.77 -14.14 -5.60
CA PHE A 63 -0.46 -13.47 -5.54
C PHE A 63 -0.35 -12.34 -6.56
N GLY A 64 -1.01 -12.43 -7.70
CA GLY A 64 -1.08 -11.36 -8.68
C GLY A 64 -1.77 -10.12 -8.14
N ILE A 65 -2.95 -10.27 -7.54
CA ILE A 65 -3.66 -9.16 -6.89
C ILE A 65 -2.82 -8.59 -5.75
N ALA A 66 -2.25 -9.43 -4.89
CA ALA A 66 -1.39 -8.98 -3.79
C ALA A 66 -0.20 -8.13 -4.28
N THR A 67 0.47 -8.61 -5.34
CA THR A 67 1.64 -7.94 -5.92
C THR A 67 1.29 -6.58 -6.52
N VAL A 68 0.24 -6.53 -7.35
CA VAL A 68 -0.19 -5.26 -7.96
C VAL A 68 -0.67 -4.29 -6.87
N TYR A 69 -1.36 -4.78 -5.85
CA TYR A 69 -1.79 -3.96 -4.71
C TYR A 69 -0.58 -3.33 -4.00
N ILE A 70 0.40 -4.14 -3.60
CA ILE A 70 1.60 -3.67 -2.91
C ILE A 70 2.35 -2.66 -3.78
N LEU A 71 2.48 -2.90 -5.09
CA LEU A 71 3.11 -1.96 -6.01
C LEU A 71 2.40 -0.61 -6.05
N LEU A 72 1.08 -0.60 -6.29
CA LEU A 72 0.32 0.65 -6.34
C LEU A 72 0.46 1.43 -5.03
N GLN A 73 0.38 0.73 -3.90
CA GLN A 73 0.49 1.35 -2.59
C GLN A 73 1.92 1.87 -2.31
N SER A 74 2.96 1.13 -2.70
CA SER A 74 4.37 1.48 -2.50
C SER A 74 4.74 2.77 -3.25
N PHE A 75 4.25 2.91 -4.48
CA PHE A 75 4.50 4.06 -5.35
C PHE A 75 3.46 5.17 -5.24
N ALA A 76 2.55 5.10 -4.26
CA ALA A 76 1.48 6.10 -4.08
C ALA A 76 0.58 6.28 -5.33
N ILE A 77 0.44 5.23 -6.15
CA ILE A 77 -0.35 5.26 -7.38
C ILE A 77 -1.83 5.02 -7.02
N PRO A 78 -2.76 5.89 -7.45
CA PRO A 78 -4.19 5.68 -7.24
C PRO A 78 -4.68 4.46 -8.01
N GLY A 79 -5.49 3.61 -7.37
CA GLY A 79 -6.06 2.42 -8.00
C GLY A 79 -6.27 1.22 -7.06
N SER A 80 -5.69 1.25 -5.86
CA SER A 80 -5.83 0.16 -4.86
C SER A 80 -7.27 -0.09 -4.42
N ILE A 81 -8.14 0.93 -4.42
CA ILE A 81 -9.58 0.80 -4.14
C ILE A 81 -10.24 -0.20 -5.10
N PHE A 82 -9.89 -0.17 -6.38
CA PHE A 82 -10.43 -1.10 -7.37
C PHE A 82 -10.01 -2.54 -7.05
N LEU A 83 -8.77 -2.75 -6.63
CA LEU A 83 -8.28 -4.07 -6.22
C LEU A 83 -8.94 -4.56 -4.93
N SER A 84 -9.29 -3.69 -3.99
CA SER A 84 -10.05 -4.06 -2.79
C SER A 84 -11.43 -4.59 -3.16
N VAL A 85 -12.17 -3.88 -4.00
CA VAL A 85 -13.49 -4.29 -4.50
C VAL A 85 -13.39 -5.60 -5.28
N LEU A 86 -12.40 -5.71 -6.16
CA LEU A 86 -12.15 -6.92 -6.94
C LEU A 86 -11.80 -8.12 -6.05
N SER A 87 -11.01 -7.91 -4.99
CA SER A 87 -10.67 -8.97 -4.02
C SER A 87 -11.91 -9.46 -3.29
N GLY A 88 -12.81 -8.55 -2.88
CA GLY A 88 -14.08 -8.90 -2.25
C GLY A 88 -15.04 -9.63 -3.18
N TYR A 89 -14.96 -9.39 -4.49
CA TYR A 89 -15.71 -10.14 -5.50
C TYR A 89 -15.14 -11.55 -5.75
N LEU A 90 -13.81 -11.71 -5.72
CA LEU A 90 -13.14 -12.95 -6.10
C LEU A 90 -12.95 -13.95 -4.95
N PHE A 91 -12.83 -13.47 -3.71
CA PHE A 91 -12.50 -14.29 -2.55
C PHE A 91 -13.57 -14.18 -1.45
N PRO A 92 -13.70 -15.20 -0.58
CA PRO A 92 -14.54 -15.10 0.61
C PRO A 92 -14.16 -13.90 1.48
N PHE A 93 -15.15 -13.24 2.09
CA PHE A 93 -14.96 -12.00 2.84
C PHE A 93 -13.78 -12.01 3.83
N PRO A 94 -13.63 -13.01 4.72
CA PRO A 94 -12.52 -13.01 5.69
C PRO A 94 -11.14 -13.06 5.01
N LEU A 95 -11.03 -13.76 3.89
CA LEU A 95 -9.78 -13.89 3.14
C LEU A 95 -9.48 -12.63 2.34
N ALA A 96 -10.49 -12.04 1.69
CA ALA A 96 -10.36 -10.77 0.98
C ALA A 96 -9.93 -9.65 1.92
N LEU A 97 -10.55 -9.56 3.10
CA LEU A 97 -10.23 -8.58 4.12
C LEU A 97 -8.79 -8.73 4.62
N LEU A 98 -8.38 -9.95 4.98
CA LEU A 98 -7.01 -10.19 5.45
C LEU A 98 -5.97 -9.89 4.37
N LEU A 99 -6.23 -10.31 3.12
CA LEU A 99 -5.39 -9.99 1.96
C LEU A 99 -5.21 -8.48 1.81
N VAL A 100 -6.32 -7.72 1.73
CA VAL A 100 -6.31 -6.28 1.49
C VAL A 100 -5.62 -5.55 2.64
N CYS A 101 -5.95 -5.86 3.89
CA CYS A 101 -5.33 -5.23 5.06
C CYS A 101 -3.82 -5.48 5.12
N THR A 102 -3.39 -6.72 4.84
CA THR A 102 -1.97 -7.08 4.86
C THR A 102 -1.22 -6.41 3.71
N CYS A 103 -1.75 -6.49 2.48
CA CYS A 103 -1.14 -5.85 1.30
C CYS A 103 -1.05 -4.33 1.45
N SER A 104 -2.10 -3.71 2.00
CA SER A 104 -2.13 -2.28 2.27
C SER A 104 -1.10 -1.87 3.33
N ALA A 105 -0.98 -2.61 4.43
CA ALA A 105 0.01 -2.33 5.47
C ALA A 105 1.45 -2.52 4.95
N CYS A 106 1.74 -3.62 4.24
CA CYS A 106 3.06 -3.89 3.67
C CYS A 106 3.44 -2.86 2.59
N GLY A 107 2.54 -2.57 1.63
CA GLY A 107 2.81 -1.57 0.59
C GLY A 107 2.93 -0.14 1.14
N ALA A 108 2.11 0.22 2.13
CA ALA A 108 2.24 1.51 2.81
C ALA A 108 3.57 1.64 3.54
N LEU A 109 4.08 0.54 4.12
CA LEU A 109 5.37 0.52 4.79
C LEU A 109 6.54 0.73 3.81
N MET A 110 6.45 0.16 2.60
CA MET A 110 7.42 0.42 1.54
C MET A 110 7.42 1.91 1.14
N CYS A 111 6.23 2.50 0.96
CA CYS A 111 6.08 3.93 0.70
C CYS A 111 6.66 4.80 1.84
N TYR A 112 6.41 4.41 3.10
CA TYR A 112 6.97 5.06 4.29
C TYR A 112 8.49 5.07 4.24
N PHE A 113 9.13 3.94 4.00
CA PHE A 113 10.58 3.91 3.98
C PHE A 113 11.15 4.64 2.77
N LEU A 114 10.52 4.55 1.61
CA LEU A 114 10.90 5.31 0.43
C LEU A 114 10.91 6.82 0.74
N SER A 115 9.89 7.31 1.43
CA SER A 115 9.82 8.69 1.91
C SER A 115 10.89 9.01 2.95
N TYR A 116 11.12 8.10 3.90
CA TYR A 116 12.14 8.27 4.94
C TYR A 116 13.54 8.47 4.35
N PHE A 117 13.93 7.68 3.35
CA PHE A 117 15.27 7.72 2.77
C PHE A 117 15.44 8.82 1.71
N LEU A 118 14.44 9.01 0.83
CA LEU A 118 14.53 9.96 -0.29
C LEU A 118 13.91 11.32 0.07
N GLY A 119 12.69 11.31 0.61
CA GLY A 119 11.87 12.50 0.83
C GLY A 119 12.29 13.32 2.04
N ARG A 120 12.63 12.66 3.16
CA ARG A 120 12.88 13.34 4.44
C ARG A 120 13.99 14.38 4.35
N ARG A 121 15.11 14.08 3.66
CA ARG A 121 16.23 15.01 3.50
C ARG A 121 15.83 16.27 2.73
N LEU A 122 15.07 16.10 1.65
CA LEU A 122 14.58 17.22 0.83
C LEU A 122 13.63 18.10 1.65
N VAL A 123 12.63 17.50 2.31
CA VAL A 123 11.62 18.24 3.07
C VAL A 123 12.24 18.98 4.26
N LEU A 124 13.17 18.36 4.99
CA LEU A 124 13.89 19.03 6.08
C LEU A 124 14.77 20.18 5.60
N THR A 125 15.21 20.18 4.34
CA THR A 125 16.02 21.29 3.79
C THR A 125 15.16 22.51 3.51
N TYR A 126 13.94 22.33 2.97
CA TYR A 126 13.06 23.44 2.57
C TYR A 126 12.07 23.88 3.67
N PHE A 127 11.62 22.97 4.55
CA PHE A 127 10.51 23.20 5.47
C PHE A 127 10.84 22.87 6.94
N ARG A 128 12.11 23.00 7.32
CA ARG A 128 12.63 22.57 8.63
C ARG A 128 11.78 23.02 9.82
N GLU A 129 11.50 24.32 9.94
CA GLU A 129 10.79 24.89 11.09
C GLU A 129 9.37 24.31 11.25
N ARG A 130 8.69 24.05 10.14
CA ARG A 130 7.34 23.47 10.15
C ARG A 130 7.39 21.99 10.54
N VAL A 131 8.37 21.25 10.04
CA VAL A 131 8.57 19.84 10.39
C VAL A 131 8.92 19.69 11.87
N GLU A 132 9.80 20.52 12.41
CA GLU A 132 10.18 20.50 13.84
C GLU A 132 8.97 20.77 14.74
N LYS A 133 8.09 21.70 14.37
CA LYS A 133 6.81 21.94 15.07
C LYS A 133 5.92 20.69 15.08
N TRP A 134 5.72 20.06 13.92
CA TRP A 134 4.89 18.85 13.83
C TRP A 134 5.50 17.65 14.54
N GLN A 135 6.82 17.49 14.50
CA GLN A 135 7.52 16.46 15.28
C GLN A 135 7.31 16.67 16.78
N ALA A 136 7.37 17.92 17.27
CA ALA A 136 7.09 18.24 18.67
C ALA A 136 5.62 17.95 19.05
N GLU A 137 4.66 18.25 18.17
CA GLU A 137 3.26 17.90 18.37
C GLU A 137 3.06 16.38 18.45
N VAL A 138 3.66 15.61 17.53
CA VAL A 138 3.62 14.14 17.54
C VAL A 138 4.22 13.57 18.83
N ALA A 139 5.36 14.09 19.27
CA ALA A 139 6.00 13.68 20.52
C ALA A 139 5.12 13.97 21.76
N SER A 140 4.31 15.03 21.72
CA SER A 140 3.40 15.37 22.82
C SER A 140 2.23 14.39 22.96
N ILE A 141 1.86 13.70 21.88
CA ILE A 141 0.73 12.75 21.83
C ILE A 141 1.16 11.27 21.70
N ASP A 142 2.42 10.95 21.96
CA ASP A 142 3.01 9.62 21.76
C ASP A 142 2.13 8.46 22.29
N ARG A 143 1.59 8.60 23.51
CA ARG A 143 0.70 7.60 24.13
C ARG A 143 -0.59 7.31 23.36
N TYR A 144 -1.08 8.25 22.56
CA TYR A 144 -2.32 8.14 21.79
C TYR A 144 -2.07 8.07 20.27
N LEU A 145 -0.81 8.04 19.85
CA LEU A 145 -0.42 8.16 18.45
C LEU A 145 -1.00 7.04 17.58
N LEU A 146 -1.14 5.82 18.13
CA LEU A 146 -1.81 4.71 17.44
C LEU A 146 -3.29 5.00 17.17
N PHE A 147 -4.02 5.49 18.17
CA PHE A 147 -5.44 5.85 18.00
C PHE A 147 -5.62 7.01 17.03
N TYR A 148 -4.72 7.99 17.08
CA TYR A 148 -4.69 9.10 16.14
C TYR A 148 -4.44 8.61 14.70
N MET A 149 -3.49 7.69 14.52
CA MET A 149 -3.20 7.07 13.22
C MET A 149 -4.39 6.29 12.66
N ILE A 150 -5.08 5.52 13.51
CA ILE A 150 -6.30 4.80 13.12
C ILE A 150 -7.38 5.80 12.70
N PHE A 151 -7.60 6.84 13.51
CA PHE A 151 -8.58 7.90 13.21
C PHE A 151 -8.31 8.57 11.86
N LEU A 152 -7.05 8.92 11.57
CA LEU A 152 -6.66 9.52 10.29
C LEU A 152 -6.90 8.61 9.08
N ARG A 153 -6.91 7.28 9.28
CA ARG A 153 -7.13 6.32 8.20
C ARG A 153 -8.58 5.93 8.02
N VAL A 154 -9.36 5.93 9.09
CA VAL A 154 -10.81 5.72 9.02
C VAL A 154 -11.50 6.94 8.43
N THR A 155 -11.03 8.14 8.76
CA THR A 155 -11.57 9.39 8.22
C THR A 155 -10.96 9.68 6.84
N PRO A 156 -11.76 9.96 5.79
CA PRO A 156 -11.25 10.22 4.44
C PRO A 156 -10.68 11.65 4.27
N ILE A 157 -10.20 12.27 5.34
CA ILE A 157 -9.73 13.67 5.34
C ILE A 157 -8.41 13.78 4.56
N LEU A 158 -7.50 12.83 4.78
CA LEU A 158 -6.20 12.82 4.14
C LEU A 158 -6.09 11.63 3.17
N PRO A 159 -5.55 11.83 1.96
CA PRO A 159 -5.24 10.73 1.08
C PRO A 159 -4.26 9.74 1.72
N ASN A 160 -4.47 8.44 1.49
CA ASN A 160 -3.62 7.39 2.07
C ASN A 160 -2.13 7.58 1.68
N TRP A 161 -1.86 7.98 0.42
CA TRP A 161 -0.50 8.27 -0.03
C TRP A 161 0.17 9.39 0.78
N PHE A 162 -0.60 10.41 1.18
CA PHE A 162 -0.07 11.55 1.92
C PHE A 162 0.34 11.14 3.32
N ILE A 163 -0.49 10.34 4.00
CA ILE A 163 -0.16 9.78 5.32
C ILE A 163 1.12 8.93 5.22
N ASN A 164 1.22 8.05 4.22
CA ASN A 164 2.41 7.19 4.05
C ASN A 164 3.68 8.01 3.84
N LEU A 165 3.60 9.11 3.07
CA LEU A 165 4.74 10.00 2.79
C LEU A 165 5.10 10.87 4.00
N ALA A 166 4.11 11.40 4.72
CA ALA A 166 4.30 12.37 5.80
C ALA A 166 4.71 11.72 7.13
N SER A 167 4.19 10.53 7.45
CA SER A 167 4.49 9.80 8.69
C SER A 167 5.99 9.68 9.04
N PRO A 168 6.91 9.32 8.11
CA PRO A 168 8.34 9.24 8.42
C PRO A 168 9.02 10.62 8.58
N ILE A 169 8.42 11.67 8.05
CA ILE A 169 8.93 13.04 8.12
C ILE A 169 8.64 13.63 9.50
N ILE A 170 7.46 13.33 10.06
CA ILE A 170 7.04 13.77 11.40
C ILE A 170 7.39 12.75 12.51
N ASP A 171 8.26 11.80 12.22
CA ASP A 171 8.76 10.78 13.18
C ASP A 171 7.69 9.86 13.79
N VAL A 172 6.65 9.49 13.03
CA VAL A 172 5.75 8.41 13.45
C VAL A 172 6.53 7.08 13.49
N PRO A 173 6.53 6.34 14.60
CA PRO A 173 7.19 5.05 14.70
C PRO A 173 6.61 4.01 13.74
N VAL A 174 7.48 3.17 13.15
CA VAL A 174 7.09 2.10 12.21
C VAL A 174 6.01 1.17 12.75
N PRO A 175 6.06 0.65 14.00
CA PRO A 175 5.02 -0.23 14.51
C PRO A 175 3.65 0.46 14.57
N ILE A 176 3.64 1.72 15.01
CA ILE A 176 2.41 2.53 15.12
C ILE A 176 1.82 2.78 13.74
N PHE A 177 2.67 3.12 12.77
CA PHE A 177 2.27 3.26 11.38
C PHE A 177 1.69 1.96 10.81
N PHE A 178 2.38 0.83 10.99
CA PHE A 178 1.97 -0.47 10.46
C PHE A 178 0.63 -0.92 11.07
N PHE A 179 0.52 -0.96 12.40
CA PHE A 179 -0.71 -1.39 13.07
C PHE A 179 -1.86 -0.42 12.84
N GLY A 180 -1.59 0.90 12.85
CA GLY A 180 -2.60 1.89 12.51
C GLY A 180 -3.13 1.72 11.08
N THR A 181 -2.25 1.36 10.14
CA THR A 181 -2.62 1.02 8.76
C THR A 181 -3.46 -0.24 8.66
N PHE A 182 -3.00 -1.31 9.30
CA PHE A 182 -3.69 -2.59 9.28
C PHE A 182 -5.09 -2.48 9.89
N ILE A 183 -5.18 -1.89 11.08
CA ILE A 183 -6.44 -1.72 11.83
C ILE A 183 -7.36 -0.71 11.14
N GLY A 184 -6.83 0.42 10.66
CA GLY A 184 -7.63 1.43 9.96
C GLY A 184 -8.32 0.87 8.72
N ASN A 185 -7.62 0.07 7.92
CA ASN A 185 -8.21 -0.57 6.74
C ASN A 185 -9.19 -1.70 7.11
N PHE A 186 -9.03 -2.32 8.27
CA PHE A 186 -9.96 -3.33 8.76
C PHE A 186 -11.33 -2.72 9.10
N PHE A 187 -11.36 -1.50 9.66
CA PHE A 187 -12.60 -0.80 10.01
C PHE A 187 -13.22 -0.01 8.84
N HIS A 188 -12.46 0.26 7.77
CA HIS A 188 -12.90 1.05 6.64
C HIS A 188 -13.56 0.22 5.52
N ASN A 189 -13.24 -1.07 5.41
CA ASN A 189 -13.84 -1.99 4.41
C ASN A 189 -15.06 -2.72 4.97
#